data_AF-A0AAW2BDY1-F1
#
_entry.id   AF-A0AAW2BDY1-F1
#
_cell.length_a   1.000
_cell.length_b   1.000
_cell.length_c   1.000
_cell.angle_alpha   90.00
_cell.angle_beta   90.00
_cell.angle_gamma   90.00
#
_symmetry.space_group_name_H-M   'P 1'
#
loop_
_entity.id
_entity.type
_entity.pdbx_description
1 polymer ?
#
loop_
_entity_poly.entity_id
_entity_poly.type
_entity_poly.pdbx_seq_one_letter_code
_entity_poly.pdbx_strand_id
1 'polypeptide(L)'
;MVKFTFYKVNSYFDDRQNKTLEQLEERQGWCKYTYDKFEANQEKAKLHMVRGMSAQQCLTCTCGKWETNKIPYSHLITVYAKYNHNPTEFVDHFYLVSERYHSNEPIFQPLKDRIEWSEPAERRTVIPNPRLISEKGRPKSTRIRNEMDDEDKELPTSLWIENGPKSKCGLCRQEGHNRHRCPTRSVESTSRGAT
;
A
#
# COMPACT_ATOMS: atom_id res chain seq x y z
N MET A 1 -3.05 14.53 10.52
CA MET A 1 -2.71 13.47 9.55
C MET A 1 -2.19 12.21 10.24
N VAL A 2 -1.14 12.29 11.09
CA VAL A 2 -0.53 11.12 11.78
C VAL A 2 -1.47 10.34 12.71
N LYS A 3 -2.36 11.02 13.44
CA LYS A 3 -3.35 10.34 14.32
C LYS A 3 -4.29 9.42 13.53
N PHE A 4 -4.82 9.91 12.41
CA PHE A 4 -5.75 9.14 11.57
C PHE A 4 -5.10 7.88 10.99
N THR A 5 -3.86 7.99 10.53
CA THR A 5 -3.11 6.84 10.00
C THR A 5 -2.80 5.83 11.10
N PHE A 6 -2.46 6.28 12.32
CA PHE A 6 -2.19 5.40 13.45
C PHE A 6 -3.43 4.60 13.87
N TYR A 7 -4.56 5.27 14.12
CA TYR A 7 -5.79 4.57 14.55
C TYR A 7 -6.30 3.58 13.50
N LYS A 8 -6.19 3.92 12.21
CA LYS A 8 -6.58 3.04 11.12
C LYS A 8 -5.70 1.79 11.03
N VAL A 9 -4.41 1.92 11.32
CA VAL A 9 -3.48 0.79 11.35
C VAL A 9 -3.78 -0.10 12.56
N ASN A 10 -4.00 0.49 13.74
CA ASN A 10 -4.38 -0.27 14.93
C ASN A 10 -5.69 -1.04 14.73
N SER A 11 -6.73 -0.37 14.24
CA SER A 11 -8.02 -1.04 13.98
C SER A 11 -7.88 -2.18 12.96
N TYR A 12 -7.05 -1.99 11.93
CA TYR A 12 -6.78 -3.04 10.95
C TYR A 12 -6.12 -4.28 11.56
N PHE A 13 -5.15 -4.10 12.46
CA PHE A 13 -4.49 -5.21 13.13
C PHE A 13 -5.42 -5.92 14.14
N ASP A 14 -6.21 -5.15 14.89
CA ASP A 14 -7.21 -5.69 15.82
C ASP A 14 -8.27 -6.53 15.07
N ASP A 15 -8.88 -5.96 14.02
CA ASP A 15 -9.84 -6.67 13.16
C ASP A 15 -9.25 -7.95 12.58
N ARG A 16 -7.97 -7.91 12.18
CA ARG A 16 -7.29 -9.07 11.59
C ARG A 16 -6.98 -10.14 12.62
N GLN A 17 -6.63 -9.74 13.85
CA GLN A 17 -6.40 -10.66 14.96
C GLN A 17 -7.71 -11.36 15.35
N ASN A 18 -8.78 -10.59 15.55
CA ASN A 18 -10.11 -11.12 15.89
C ASN A 18 -10.58 -12.14 14.84
N LYS A 19 -10.44 -11.83 13.55
CA LYS A 19 -10.74 -12.80 12.48
C LYS A 19 -9.88 -14.05 12.52
N THR A 20 -8.59 -13.93 12.88
CA THR A 20 -7.70 -15.09 12.96
C THR A 20 -8.02 -15.94 14.19
N LEU A 21 -8.45 -15.32 15.29
CA LEU A 21 -8.97 -16.00 16.48
C LEU A 21 -10.25 -16.78 16.17
N GLU A 22 -11.23 -16.15 15.51
CA GLU A 22 -12.47 -16.83 15.07
C GLU A 22 -12.14 -18.07 14.23
N GLN A 23 -11.21 -17.95 13.27
CA GLN A 23 -10.76 -19.08 12.45
C GLN A 23 -10.10 -20.19 13.30
N LEU A 24 -9.36 -19.83 14.34
CA LEU A 24 -8.71 -20.77 15.24
C LEU A 24 -9.74 -21.51 16.11
N GLU A 25 -10.77 -20.81 16.61
CA GLU A 25 -11.89 -21.36 17.38
C GLU A 25 -12.74 -22.33 16.53
N GLU A 26 -12.96 -21.99 15.25
CA GLU A 26 -13.59 -22.87 14.26
C GLU A 26 -12.72 -24.08 13.86
N ARG A 27 -11.52 -24.20 14.44
CA ARG A 27 -10.53 -25.26 14.12
C ARG A 27 -10.18 -25.31 12.64
N GLN A 28 -10.18 -24.16 11.95
CA GLN A 28 -9.72 -24.09 10.57
C GLN A 28 -8.22 -24.39 10.52
N GLY A 29 -7.84 -25.32 9.65
CA GLY A 29 -6.43 -25.72 9.50
C GLY A 29 -5.61 -24.65 8.79
N TRP A 30 -6.10 -24.13 7.66
CA TRP A 30 -5.41 -23.14 6.83
C TRP A 30 -6.23 -21.87 6.62
N CYS A 31 -5.55 -20.79 6.22
CA CYS A 31 -6.25 -19.61 5.76
C CYS A 31 -6.94 -19.84 4.40
N LYS A 32 -7.98 -19.05 4.09
CA LYS A 32 -8.72 -19.10 2.83
C LYS A 32 -7.81 -19.13 1.58
N TYR A 33 -6.79 -18.29 1.56
CA TYR A 33 -5.83 -18.22 0.43
C TYR A 33 -5.19 -19.59 0.14
N THR A 34 -4.77 -20.29 1.19
CA THR A 34 -4.12 -21.60 1.08
C THR A 34 -5.12 -22.64 0.59
N TYR A 35 -6.34 -22.66 1.13
CA TYR A 35 -7.41 -23.54 0.67
C TYR A 35 -7.69 -23.32 -0.83
N ASP A 36 -7.99 -22.09 -1.23
CA ASP A 36 -8.30 -21.74 -2.63
C ASP A 36 -7.17 -22.17 -3.58
N LYS A 37 -5.91 -21.95 -3.14
CA LYS A 37 -4.73 -22.30 -3.95
C LYS A 37 -4.53 -23.80 -4.05
N PHE A 38 -4.72 -24.53 -2.96
CA PHE A 38 -4.57 -25.97 -2.89
C PHE A 38 -5.63 -26.68 -3.73
N GLU A 39 -6.91 -26.30 -3.60
CA GLU A 39 -8.03 -26.80 -4.41
C GLU A 39 -7.78 -26.57 -5.91
N ALA A 40 -7.36 -25.37 -6.30
CA ALA A 40 -7.03 -25.07 -7.69
C ALA A 40 -5.85 -25.92 -8.22
N ASN A 41 -4.89 -26.29 -7.36
CA ASN A 41 -3.79 -27.17 -7.73
C ASN A 41 -4.24 -28.64 -7.79
N GLN A 42 -5.18 -29.07 -6.94
CA GLN A 42 -5.79 -30.40 -6.99
C GLN A 42 -6.58 -30.61 -8.28
N GLU A 43 -7.39 -29.63 -8.70
CA GLU A 43 -8.11 -29.71 -9.97
C GLU A 43 -7.16 -29.86 -11.16
N LYS A 44 -6.05 -29.11 -11.16
CA LYS A 44 -5.00 -29.25 -12.18
C LYS A 44 -4.31 -30.61 -12.10
N ALA A 45 -4.12 -31.17 -10.91
CA ALA A 45 -3.46 -32.46 -10.69
C ALA A 45 -4.17 -33.60 -11.43
N LYS A 46 -5.49 -33.52 -11.60
CA LYS A 46 -6.31 -34.50 -12.35
C LYS A 46 -5.90 -34.64 -13.82
N LEU A 47 -5.29 -33.60 -14.39
CA LEU A 47 -4.83 -33.57 -15.79
C LEU A 47 -3.38 -34.07 -15.96
N HIS A 48 -2.68 -34.35 -14.86
CA HIS A 48 -1.29 -34.80 -14.91
C HIS A 48 -1.17 -36.32 -14.78
N MET A 49 -0.18 -36.90 -15.46
CA MET A 49 0.16 -38.32 -15.38
C MET A 49 1.64 -38.49 -15.08
N VAL A 50 1.97 -39.42 -14.17
CA VAL A 50 3.34 -39.71 -13.76
C VAL A 50 3.93 -40.86 -14.59
N ARG A 51 4.76 -40.52 -15.59
CA ARG A 51 5.39 -41.49 -16.51
C ARG A 51 6.65 -42.18 -15.96
N GLY A 52 7.40 -41.54 -15.06
CA GLY A 52 8.61 -42.11 -14.46
C GLY A 52 9.13 -41.23 -13.33
N MET A 53 9.73 -41.83 -12.30
CA MET A 53 10.26 -41.12 -11.13
C MET A 53 11.49 -41.84 -10.57
N SER A 54 12.54 -41.08 -10.26
CA SER A 54 13.68 -41.60 -9.51
C SER A 54 13.31 -41.72 -8.03
N ALA A 55 13.64 -42.86 -7.41
CA ALA A 55 13.23 -43.23 -6.05
C ALA A 55 13.69 -42.27 -4.92
N GLN A 56 14.49 -41.23 -5.21
CA GLN A 56 15.21 -40.48 -4.18
C GLN A 56 14.68 -39.07 -3.84
N GLN A 57 13.75 -38.46 -4.58
CA GLN A 57 13.43 -37.04 -4.37
C GLN A 57 11.94 -36.72 -4.60
N CYS A 58 11.12 -36.95 -3.58
CA CYS A 58 9.68 -36.62 -3.61
C CYS A 58 9.40 -35.13 -3.30
N LEU A 59 10.40 -34.35 -2.88
CA LEU A 59 10.22 -32.97 -2.41
C LEU A 59 10.62 -31.89 -3.43
N THR A 60 11.09 -32.25 -4.62
CA THR A 60 11.59 -31.25 -5.58
C THR A 60 10.89 -31.37 -6.92
N CYS A 61 10.29 -30.26 -7.37
CA CYS A 61 9.72 -30.15 -8.71
C CYS A 61 10.71 -29.37 -9.57
N THR A 62 11.03 -29.85 -10.77
CA THR A 62 11.80 -29.06 -11.75
C THR A 62 11.12 -27.73 -12.12
N CYS A 63 9.83 -27.59 -11.80
CA CYS A 63 9.08 -26.36 -11.94
C CYS A 63 9.41 -25.28 -10.90
N GLY A 64 10.08 -25.59 -9.78
CA GLY A 64 10.45 -24.62 -8.73
C GLY A 64 9.27 -24.01 -7.95
N LYS A 65 8.03 -24.40 -8.28
CA LYS A 65 6.82 -23.74 -7.79
C LYS A 65 6.52 -24.06 -6.33
N TRP A 66 6.87 -25.26 -5.87
CA TRP A 66 6.66 -25.64 -4.48
C TRP A 66 7.74 -25.01 -3.59
N GLU A 67 8.99 -24.98 -4.05
CA GLU A 67 10.11 -24.35 -3.35
C GLU A 67 9.83 -22.87 -3.07
N THR A 68 9.14 -22.20 -4.00
CA THR A 68 8.75 -20.79 -3.93
C THR A 68 7.50 -20.55 -3.08
N ASN A 69 6.41 -21.30 -3.35
CA ASN A 69 5.11 -21.00 -2.73
C ASN A 69 4.82 -21.82 -1.48
N LYS A 70 5.60 -22.87 -1.19
CA LYS A 70 5.43 -23.78 -0.04
C LYS A 70 4.03 -24.42 0.08
N ILE A 71 3.25 -24.37 -1.00
CA ILE A 71 1.96 -25.06 -1.20
C ILE A 71 2.16 -26.08 -2.32
N PRO A 72 1.79 -27.36 -2.14
CA PRO A 72 1.91 -28.40 -3.15
C PRO A 72 1.30 -27.96 -4.49
N TYR A 73 2.11 -28.06 -5.55
CA TYR A 73 1.65 -27.78 -6.91
C TYR A 73 1.03 -29.04 -7.54
N SER A 74 0.33 -28.87 -8.67
CA SER A 74 -0.37 -29.98 -9.34
C SER A 74 0.51 -31.20 -9.59
N HIS A 75 1.76 -31.00 -10.04
CA HIS A 75 2.73 -32.08 -10.23
C HIS A 75 2.99 -32.85 -8.94
N LEU A 76 3.22 -32.14 -7.83
CA LEU A 76 3.55 -32.71 -6.54
C LEU A 76 2.34 -33.49 -5.98
N ILE A 77 1.14 -32.93 -6.12
CA ILE A 77 -0.11 -33.59 -5.72
C ILE A 77 -0.32 -34.91 -6.48
N THR A 78 -0.16 -34.92 -7.81
CA THR A 78 -0.31 -36.13 -8.62
C THR A 78 0.72 -37.20 -8.24
N VAL A 79 1.96 -36.79 -7.96
CA VAL A 79 3.02 -37.68 -7.49
C VAL A 79 2.65 -38.31 -6.16
N TYR A 80 2.31 -37.51 -5.15
CA TYR A 80 1.98 -38.04 -3.82
C TYR A 80 0.74 -38.91 -3.81
N ALA A 81 -0.28 -38.57 -4.61
CA ALA A 81 -1.45 -39.41 -4.79
C ALA A 81 -1.10 -40.81 -5.34
N LYS A 82 -0.13 -40.89 -6.25
CA LYS A 82 0.34 -42.19 -6.80
C LYS A 82 1.03 -43.07 -5.74
N TYR A 83 1.70 -42.47 -4.77
CA TYR A 83 2.41 -43.17 -3.68
C TYR A 83 1.59 -43.27 -2.38
N ASN A 84 0.31 -42.94 -2.43
CA ASN A 84 -0.61 -43.01 -1.29
C ASN A 84 -0.18 -42.13 -0.10
N HIS A 85 0.46 -41.00 -0.39
CA HIS A 85 0.75 -39.96 0.59
C HIS A 85 -0.33 -38.89 0.54
N ASN A 86 -0.69 -38.35 1.71
CA ASN A 86 -1.66 -37.28 1.79
C ASN A 86 -1.04 -35.94 1.32
N PRO A 87 -1.51 -35.31 0.23
CA PRO A 87 -0.92 -34.07 -0.27
C PRO A 87 -1.11 -32.90 0.69
N THR A 88 -2.05 -32.95 1.63
CA THR A 88 -2.29 -31.86 2.60
C THR A 88 -1.14 -31.73 3.60
N GLU A 89 -0.44 -32.83 3.93
CA GLU A 89 0.68 -32.83 4.88
C GLU A 89 1.92 -32.08 4.36
N PHE A 90 1.95 -31.75 3.07
CA PHE A 90 3.06 -31.05 2.42
C PHE A 90 2.79 -29.55 2.23
N VAL A 91 1.68 -29.04 2.76
CA VAL A 91 1.47 -27.60 2.94
C VAL A 91 2.30 -27.15 4.13
N ASP A 92 3.14 -26.14 3.91
CA ASP A 92 4.04 -25.64 4.94
C ASP A 92 3.30 -25.03 6.13
N HIS A 93 3.85 -25.24 7.33
CA HIS A 93 3.30 -24.75 8.60
C HIS A 93 3.00 -23.25 8.59
N PHE A 94 3.72 -22.45 7.80
CA PHE A 94 3.50 -21.01 7.67
C PHE A 94 2.08 -20.63 7.24
N TYR A 95 1.36 -21.57 6.62
CA TYR A 95 -0.03 -21.39 6.20
C TYR A 95 -1.07 -21.83 7.22
N LEU A 96 -0.65 -22.39 8.36
CA LEU A 96 -1.54 -22.73 9.46
C LEU A 96 -2.16 -21.46 10.06
N VAL A 97 -3.43 -21.56 10.43
CA VAL A 97 -4.12 -20.48 11.14
C VAL A 97 -3.44 -20.17 12.48
N SER A 98 -2.93 -21.19 13.17
CA SER A 98 -2.16 -21.04 14.41
C SER A 98 -0.89 -20.20 14.23
N GLU A 99 -0.07 -20.50 13.22
CA GLU A 99 1.15 -19.73 12.94
C GLU A 99 0.84 -18.29 12.53
N ARG A 100 -0.23 -18.10 11.75
CA ARG A 100 -0.74 -16.77 11.42
C ARG A 100 -1.17 -16.00 12.67
N TYR A 101 -1.81 -16.66 13.62
CA TYR A 101 -2.20 -16.05 14.90
C TYR A 101 -0.96 -15.63 15.68
N HIS A 102 0.02 -16.53 15.86
CA HIS A 102 1.27 -16.24 16.57
C HIS A 102 2.11 -15.14 15.91
N SER A 103 2.10 -15.06 14.59
CA SER A 103 2.77 -13.97 13.85
C SER A 103 2.19 -12.58 14.15
N ASN A 104 0.94 -12.51 14.65
CA ASN A 104 0.25 -11.29 15.03
C ASN A 104 -0.04 -11.24 16.55
N GLU A 105 0.58 -12.11 17.35
CA GLU A 105 0.56 -12.07 18.81
C GLU A 105 1.07 -10.69 19.30
N PRO A 106 0.52 -10.11 20.39
CA PRO A 106 0.40 -8.66 20.50
C PRO A 106 1.76 -7.98 20.70
N ILE A 107 2.36 -7.56 19.59
CA ILE A 107 3.45 -6.59 19.56
C ILE A 107 2.89 -5.17 19.83
N PHE A 108 1.59 -4.95 19.61
CA PHE A 108 0.93 -3.66 19.77
C PHE A 108 -0.32 -3.80 20.65
N GLN A 109 -0.20 -3.40 21.91
CA GLN A 109 -1.40 -3.15 22.72
C GLN A 109 -2.18 -1.96 22.13
N PRO A 110 -3.52 -2.02 22.06
CA PRO A 110 -4.31 -0.86 21.69
C PRO A 110 -3.87 0.34 22.54
N LEU A 111 -3.51 1.46 21.90
CA LEU A 111 -3.27 2.68 22.66
C LEU A 111 -4.58 3.05 23.36
N LYS A 112 -4.50 3.24 24.67
CA LYS A 112 -5.60 3.76 25.48
C LYS A 112 -6.10 5.09 24.93
N ASP A 113 -7.28 5.55 25.34
CA ASP A 113 -7.70 6.90 25.00
C ASP A 113 -6.66 7.91 25.51
N ARG A 114 -6.50 9.03 24.80
CA ARG A 114 -5.54 10.09 25.16
C ARG A 114 -5.74 10.57 26.60
N ILE A 115 -6.98 10.52 27.09
CA ILE A 115 -7.35 10.91 28.47
C ILE A 115 -6.69 9.99 29.50
N GLU A 116 -6.45 8.73 29.15
CA GLU A 116 -5.83 7.72 30.03
C GLU A 116 -4.29 7.71 29.92
N TRP A 117 -3.71 8.56 29.07
CA TRP A 117 -2.25 8.62 28.91
C TRP A 117 -1.66 9.36 30.10
N SER A 118 -0.71 8.71 30.78
CA SER A 118 0.08 9.35 31.83
C SER A 118 0.81 10.56 31.26
N GLU A 119 0.79 11.69 31.98
CA GLU A 119 1.68 12.80 31.65
C GLU A 119 3.13 12.28 31.72
N PRO A 120 3.92 12.45 30.66
CA PRO A 120 5.28 11.93 30.64
C PRO A 120 6.10 12.61 31.75
N ALA A 121 6.75 11.79 32.60
CA ALA A 121 7.59 12.27 33.70
C ALA A 121 8.72 13.19 33.21
N GLU A 122 9.15 13.02 31.96
CA GLU A 122 10.14 13.86 31.31
C GLU A 122 9.69 14.18 29.89
N ARG A 123 9.62 15.47 29.54
CA ARG A 123 9.42 15.89 28.16
C ARG A 123 10.75 15.81 27.44
N ARG A 124 10.98 14.74 26.67
CA ARG A 124 12.12 14.67 25.76
C ARG A 124 12.04 15.82 24.76
N THR A 125 13.04 16.69 24.80
CA THR A 125 13.19 17.73 23.78
C THR A 125 13.69 17.06 22.52
N VAL A 126 12.89 17.07 21.45
CA VAL A 126 13.33 16.59 20.14
C VAL A 126 14.27 17.63 19.56
N ILE A 127 15.56 17.33 19.58
CA ILE A 127 16.59 18.18 18.95
C ILE A 127 16.76 17.71 17.50
N PRO A 128 16.39 18.52 16.49
CA PRO A 128 16.62 18.16 15.11
C PRO A 128 18.12 18.06 14.85
N ASN A 129 18.54 17.04 14.11
CA ASN A 129 19.94 16.87 13.73
C ASN A 129 20.39 18.09 12.90
N PRO A 130 21.35 18.91 13.38
CA PRO A 130 21.76 20.14 12.69
C PRO A 130 22.23 19.92 11.25
N ARG A 131 22.78 18.73 10.95
CA ARG A 131 23.25 18.38 9.59
C ARG A 131 22.12 18.12 8.59
N LEU A 132 20.89 17.92 9.07
CA LEU A 132 19.71 17.63 8.25
C LEU A 132 18.76 18.83 8.17
N ILE A 133 19.10 19.94 8.82
CA ILE A 133 18.32 21.18 8.75
C ILE A 133 18.62 21.83 7.40
N SER A 134 17.64 21.80 6.49
CA SER A 134 17.69 22.58 5.26
C SER A 134 17.28 24.03 5.53
N GLU A 135 17.86 24.96 4.78
CA GLU A 135 17.41 26.35 4.77
C GLU A 135 15.95 26.46 4.32
N LYS A 136 15.29 27.55 4.73
CA LYS A 136 13.89 27.81 4.43
C LYS A 136 13.68 27.97 2.93
N GLY A 137 13.09 26.96 2.30
CA GLY A 137 12.75 26.99 0.88
C GLY A 137 12.54 25.59 0.31
N ARG A 138 11.71 25.46 -0.73
CA ARG A 138 11.63 24.22 -1.50
C ARG A 138 12.96 24.06 -2.24
N PRO A 139 13.64 22.89 -2.13
CA PRO A 139 14.81 22.62 -2.96
C PRO A 139 14.47 22.86 -4.42
N LYS A 140 15.37 23.52 -5.16
CA LYS A 140 15.18 23.69 -6.60
C LYS A 140 15.01 22.31 -7.22
N SER A 141 13.87 22.10 -7.89
CA SER A 141 13.61 20.85 -8.61
C SER A 141 14.72 20.65 -9.63
N THR A 142 15.44 19.54 -9.54
CA THR A 142 16.41 19.09 -10.55
C THR A 142 15.75 18.41 -11.74
N ARG A 143 14.41 18.24 -11.68
CA ARG A 143 13.64 17.63 -12.77
C ARG A 143 13.72 18.51 -14.02
N ILE A 144 14.30 17.95 -15.07
CA ILE A 144 14.27 18.51 -16.42
C ILE A 144 12.84 18.35 -16.95
N ARG A 145 12.25 19.44 -17.45
CA ARG A 145 10.92 19.38 -18.08
C ARG A 145 11.04 18.64 -19.40
N ASN A 146 10.15 17.67 -19.62
CA ASN A 146 10.02 16.92 -20.86
C ASN A 146 8.65 17.14 -21.48
N GLU A 147 8.44 16.64 -22.70
CA GLU A 147 7.22 16.87 -23.50
C GLU A 147 5.92 16.39 -22.81
N MET A 148 5.98 15.37 -21.94
CA MET A 148 4.84 14.97 -21.10
C MET A 148 4.37 16.04 -20.10
N ASP A 149 5.19 17.06 -19.81
CA ASP A 149 4.83 18.18 -18.94
C ASP A 149 4.24 19.38 -19.69
N ASP A 150 4.29 19.33 -21.03
CA ASP A 150 3.83 20.41 -21.90
C ASP A 150 2.38 20.21 -22.34
N GLU A 151 1.80 19.00 -22.18
CA GLU A 151 0.37 18.73 -22.46
C GLU A 151 -0.57 19.60 -21.60
N ASP A 152 -0.14 20.02 -20.42
CA ASP A 152 -0.91 20.90 -19.51
C ASP A 152 -0.89 22.39 -19.92
N LYS A 153 -0.15 22.78 -20.97
CA LYS A 153 -0.11 24.18 -21.44
C LYS A 153 -1.23 24.52 -22.42
N GLU A 154 -1.73 23.54 -23.17
CA GLU A 154 -2.81 23.71 -24.17
C GLU A 154 -4.20 23.56 -23.54
N LEU A 155 -4.31 22.89 -22.38
CA LEU A 155 -5.58 22.83 -21.66
C LEU A 155 -5.80 24.14 -20.88
N PRO A 156 -6.93 24.84 -21.07
CA PRO A 156 -7.39 25.84 -20.13
C PRO A 156 -7.38 25.22 -18.74
N THR A 157 -6.89 25.97 -17.73
CA THR A 157 -6.64 25.55 -16.34
C THR A 157 -7.89 25.09 -15.56
N SER A 158 -8.91 24.52 -16.22
CA SER A 158 -10.20 24.15 -15.67
C SER A 158 -10.97 23.10 -16.49
N LEU A 159 -10.33 22.26 -17.31
CA LEU A 159 -11.08 21.20 -18.03
C LEU A 159 -11.52 20.02 -17.15
N TRP A 160 -11.03 19.92 -15.91
CA TRP A 160 -11.53 18.94 -14.91
C TRP A 160 -12.65 19.48 -14.02
N ILE A 161 -13.10 20.72 -14.25
CA ILE A 161 -14.27 21.28 -13.58
C ILE A 161 -15.07 22.03 -14.64
N GLU A 162 -16.04 21.36 -15.26
CA GLU A 162 -16.96 21.95 -16.25
C GLU A 162 -17.67 23.22 -15.73
N ASN A 163 -17.70 23.41 -14.40
CA ASN A 163 -18.23 24.59 -13.69
C ASN A 163 -17.21 25.26 -12.74
N GLY A 164 -15.92 25.14 -13.02
CA GLY A 164 -14.85 25.68 -12.17
C GLY A 164 -14.82 27.21 -12.14
N PRO A 165 -14.35 27.83 -11.05
CA PRO A 165 -14.21 29.29 -11.00
C PRO A 165 -13.27 29.75 -12.12
N LYS A 166 -13.82 30.48 -13.10
CA LYS A 166 -13.03 31.06 -14.18
C LYS A 166 -11.99 32.02 -13.58
N SER A 167 -10.76 31.92 -14.03
CA SER A 167 -9.67 32.78 -13.55
C SER A 167 -10.02 34.26 -13.81
N LYS A 168 -10.07 35.03 -12.73
CA LYS A 168 -10.37 36.47 -12.75
C LYS A 168 -9.09 37.28 -12.81
N CYS A 169 -9.13 38.40 -13.53
CA CYS A 169 -8.01 39.33 -13.59
C CYS A 169 -7.60 39.80 -12.19
N GLY A 170 -6.33 39.65 -11.82
CA GLY A 170 -5.82 40.09 -10.52
C GLY A 170 -5.84 41.61 -10.27
N LEU A 171 -6.25 42.43 -11.25
CA LEU A 171 -6.42 43.88 -11.11
C LEU A 171 -7.91 44.27 -11.04
N CYS A 172 -8.68 44.04 -12.12
CA CYS A 172 -10.08 44.45 -12.19
C CYS A 172 -11.08 43.36 -11.78
N ARG A 173 -10.61 42.15 -11.47
CA ARG A 173 -11.41 40.97 -11.08
C ARG A 173 -12.45 40.52 -12.10
N GLN A 174 -12.37 40.98 -13.34
CA GLN A 174 -13.20 40.50 -14.45
C GLN A 174 -12.58 39.27 -15.12
N GLU A 175 -13.44 38.40 -15.63
CA GLU A 175 -13.05 37.18 -16.36
C GLU A 175 -12.66 37.51 -17.82
N GLY A 176 -11.96 36.60 -18.47
CA GLY A 176 -11.59 36.73 -19.90
C GLY A 176 -10.25 37.41 -20.17
N HIS A 177 -9.53 37.90 -19.15
CA HIS A 177 -8.16 38.40 -19.31
C HIS A 177 -7.35 38.29 -18.02
N ASN A 178 -6.03 38.19 -18.16
CA ASN A 178 -5.08 38.18 -17.04
C ASN A 178 -4.58 39.60 -16.73
N ARG A 179 -4.01 39.78 -15.52
CA ARG A 179 -3.44 41.07 -15.03
C ARG A 179 -2.56 41.78 -16.05
N HIS A 180 -1.77 41.04 -16.83
CA HIS A 180 -0.86 41.62 -17.82
C HIS A 180 -1.57 42.26 -19.03
N ARG A 181 -2.75 41.77 -19.40
CA ARG A 181 -3.56 42.27 -20.53
C ARG A 181 -4.80 43.03 -20.06
N CYS A 182 -4.77 43.54 -18.82
CA CYS A 182 -5.90 44.23 -18.24
C CYS A 182 -6.06 45.63 -18.86
N PRO A 183 -7.25 45.98 -19.37
CA PRO A 183 -7.51 47.31 -19.97
C PRO A 183 -7.28 48.46 -18.99
N THR A 184 -7.45 48.22 -17.68
CA THR A 184 -7.24 49.24 -16.64
C THR A 184 -5.77 49.44 -16.27
N ARG A 185 -4.83 48.68 -16.87
CA ARG A 185 -3.40 48.72 -16.51
C ARG A 185 -2.70 50.02 -16.92
N SER A 186 -3.28 50.85 -17.79
CA SER A 186 -2.67 52.09 -18.30
C SER A 186 -3.34 53.39 -17.83
N VAL A 187 -4.24 53.35 -16.85
CA VAL A 187 -4.98 54.56 -16.42
C VAL A 187 -4.37 55.25 -15.19
N GLU A 188 -3.39 54.64 -14.51
CA GLU A 188 -2.71 55.23 -13.36
C GLU A 188 -1.20 55.42 -13.62
N SER A 189 -0.88 56.32 -14.54
CA SER A 189 0.45 56.90 -14.60
C SER A 189 0.38 58.37 -14.95
N THR A 190 -0.22 59.17 -14.05
CA THR A 190 0.05 60.62 -13.97
C THR A 190 -0.21 61.16 -12.57
N SER A 191 0.78 61.89 -12.07
CA SER A 191 0.81 62.78 -10.91
C SER A 191 0.90 62.15 -9.50
N ARG A 192 2.14 62.07 -9.02
CA ARG A 192 2.55 62.77 -7.79
C ARG A 192 4.07 63.02 -7.84
N GLY A 193 4.41 64.14 -8.46
CA GLY A 193 5.75 64.74 -8.37
C GLY A 193 5.80 65.75 -7.23
N ALA A 194 6.98 65.81 -6.60
CA ALA A 194 7.64 66.91 -5.87
C ALA A 194 6.74 68.02 -5.31
N THR A 195 6.70 68.23 -3.99
CA THR A 195 7.73 68.91 -3.18
C THR A 195 7.41 68.68 -1.70
#